data_AF-A0A7K6LCH4-F1
#
_entry.id   AF-A0A7K6LCH4-F1
#
_cell.length_a   1.000
_cell.length_b   1.000
_cell.length_c   1.000
_cell.angle_alpha   90.00
_cell.angle_beta   90.00
_cell.angle_gamma   90.00
#
_symmetry.space_group_name_H-M   'P 1'
#
loop_
_entity.id
_entity.type
_entity.pdbx_description
1 polymer ?
#
loop_
_entity_poly.entity_id
_entity_poly.type
_entity_poly.pdbx_seq_one_letter_code
_entity_poly.pdbx_strand_id
1 'polypeptide(L)'
;TGKLEEKTKAVEPKCAKKPAKETKLIKEAALITMEEFESVPAYMKGRLTYDQINAVVQEMNKAVAAKYKIMYQPLKNMSIPDRNLYDKFMEQETNATRGLFFIVEADIKAFTQLKADKRFHSILSILRHCQRVREIRGSGLVRYVIC
;
A
#
# COMPACT_ATOMS: atom_id res chain seq x y z
N THR A 1 -70.18 -20.64 -15.88
CA THR A 1 -69.11 -20.78 -16.88
C THR A 1 -67.81 -20.28 -16.26
N GLY A 2 -66.77 -21.13 -16.22
CA GLY A 2 -65.48 -20.78 -15.62
C GLY A 2 -64.84 -21.97 -14.90
N LYS A 3 -64.20 -22.85 -15.66
CA LYS A 3 -63.38 -23.98 -15.19
C LYS A 3 -62.03 -23.90 -15.92
N LEU A 4 -60.99 -24.45 -15.26
CA LEU A 4 -59.57 -24.62 -15.64
C LEU A 4 -58.72 -23.34 -15.48
N GLU A 5 -57.53 -23.32 -14.88
CA GLU A 5 -56.53 -24.31 -14.41
C GLU A 5 -55.39 -23.49 -13.75
N GLU A 6 -54.38 -23.95 -13.01
CA GLU A 6 -54.13 -25.04 -12.09
C GLU A 6 -52.76 -24.71 -11.43
N LYS A 7 -52.68 -24.93 -10.12
CA LYS A 7 -51.52 -25.20 -9.22
C LYS A 7 -50.07 -25.10 -9.73
N THR A 8 -49.20 -24.56 -8.86
CA THR A 8 -48.10 -25.28 -8.13
C THR A 8 -47.30 -24.27 -7.30
N LYS A 9 -47.45 -24.22 -5.97
CA LYS A 9 -46.67 -24.90 -4.91
C LYS A 9 -45.13 -24.82 -5.04
N ALA A 10 -44.55 -24.24 -3.97
CA ALA A 10 -43.38 -24.69 -3.22
C ALA A 10 -41.98 -24.05 -3.44
N VAL A 11 -41.49 -23.50 -2.32
CA VAL A 11 -40.13 -23.62 -1.74
C VAL A 11 -39.13 -22.50 -2.09
N GLU A 12 -38.97 -21.60 -1.11
CA GLU A 12 -37.72 -20.87 -0.89
C GLU A 12 -36.54 -21.85 -0.78
N PRO A 13 -35.34 -21.44 -1.23
CA PRO A 13 -34.15 -21.76 -0.46
C PRO A 13 -33.45 -20.47 -0.03
N LYS A 14 -33.33 -20.34 1.29
CA LYS A 14 -32.34 -19.51 1.96
C LYS A 14 -30.92 -19.96 1.57
N CYS A 15 -30.03 -18.98 1.66
CA CYS A 15 -28.59 -19.10 1.97
C CYS A 15 -27.62 -19.25 0.79
N ALA A 16 -26.91 -18.15 0.50
CA ALA A 16 -25.45 -18.17 0.52
C ALA A 16 -24.95 -16.73 0.70
N LYS A 17 -24.76 -16.32 1.97
CA LYS A 17 -23.91 -15.16 2.27
C LYS A 17 -22.51 -15.50 1.73
N LYS A 18 -22.08 -14.81 0.68
CA LYS A 18 -20.68 -14.87 0.20
C LYS A 18 -19.78 -14.60 1.41
N PRO A 19 -18.71 -15.39 1.63
CA PRO A 19 -17.82 -15.13 2.75
C PRO A 19 -17.24 -13.73 2.56
N ALA A 20 -17.43 -12.87 3.56
CA ALA A 20 -16.80 -11.56 3.61
C ALA A 20 -15.30 -11.81 3.42
N LYS A 21 -14.74 -11.28 2.33
CA LYS A 21 -13.30 -11.28 2.12
C LYS A 21 -12.69 -10.65 3.36
N GLU A 22 -11.89 -11.39 4.13
CA GLU A 22 -11.00 -10.79 5.11
C GLU A 22 -10.16 -9.75 4.37
N THR A 23 -10.49 -8.48 4.54
CA THR A 23 -9.66 -7.37 4.06
C THR A 23 -8.42 -7.38 4.93
N LYS A 24 -7.38 -8.08 4.46
CA LYS A 24 -6.04 -8.03 5.06
C LYS A 24 -5.64 -6.57 5.19
N LEU A 25 -5.40 -6.12 6.42
CA LEU A 25 -5.05 -4.75 6.72
C LEU A 25 -3.67 -4.44 6.13
N ILE A 26 -3.59 -3.38 5.34
CA ILE A 26 -2.33 -2.87 4.79
C ILE A 26 -1.81 -1.83 5.77
N LYS A 27 -0.54 -1.96 6.18
CA LYS A 27 0.08 -0.99 7.08
C LYS A 27 0.36 0.32 6.34
N GLU A 28 0.06 1.44 6.98
CA GLU A 28 0.32 2.79 6.49
C GLU A 28 1.22 3.53 7.48
N ALA A 29 2.09 4.41 6.97
CA ALA A 29 2.86 5.32 7.81
C ALA A 29 1.93 6.42 8.33
N ALA A 30 1.96 6.67 9.64
CA ALA A 30 1.26 7.83 10.20
C ALA A 30 1.84 9.13 9.65
N LEU A 31 1.00 10.15 9.48
CA LEU A 31 1.48 11.51 9.19
C LEU A 31 2.38 12.01 10.34
N ILE A 32 3.30 12.90 10.02
CA ILE A 32 4.08 13.64 11.01
C ILE A 32 3.14 14.65 11.65
N THR A 33 3.14 14.76 12.98
CA THR A 33 2.41 15.80 13.72
C THR A 33 3.18 17.12 13.72
N MET A 34 2.52 18.24 14.04
CA MET A 34 3.20 19.54 14.12
C MET A 34 4.32 19.52 15.17
N GLU A 35 4.07 18.88 16.32
CA GLU A 35 5.05 18.70 17.39
C GLU A 35 6.28 17.90 16.93
N GLU A 36 6.07 16.77 16.24
CA GLU A 36 7.17 15.99 15.68
C GLU A 36 7.97 16.81 14.66
N PHE A 37 7.30 17.55 13.77
CA PHE A 37 7.94 18.41 12.78
C PHE A 37 8.78 19.51 13.43
N GLU A 38 8.28 20.16 14.48
CA GLU A 38 9.03 21.16 15.24
C GLU A 38 10.27 20.57 15.90
N SER A 39 10.16 19.34 16.42
CA SER A 39 11.28 18.63 17.05
C SER A 39 12.39 18.20 16.09
N VAL A 40 12.11 18.09 14.78
CA VAL A 40 13.13 17.74 13.78
C VAL A 40 14.23 18.82 13.76
N PRO A 41 15.53 18.44 13.79
CA PRO A 41 16.62 19.42 13.71
C PRO A 41 16.56 20.30 12.44
N ALA A 42 16.86 21.59 12.60
CA ALA A 42 16.77 22.57 11.51
C ALA A 42 17.61 22.20 10.28
N TYR A 43 18.81 21.62 10.49
CA TYR A 43 19.68 21.17 9.40
C TYR A 43 19.08 20.03 8.57
N MET A 44 18.18 19.21 9.14
CA MET A 44 17.46 18.16 8.40
C MET A 44 16.28 18.73 7.63
N LYS A 45 15.52 19.65 8.25
CA LYS A 45 14.38 20.31 7.62
C LYS A 45 14.81 21.14 6.41
N GLY A 46 15.90 21.88 6.53
CA GLY A 46 16.31 22.83 5.49
C GLY A 46 15.19 23.82 5.19
N ARG A 47 14.66 23.78 3.97
CA ARG A 47 13.51 24.61 3.54
C ARG A 47 12.20 23.81 3.37
N LEU A 48 12.17 22.56 3.83
CA LEU A 48 11.00 21.69 3.72
C LEU A 48 9.92 22.13 4.71
N THR A 49 8.69 22.23 4.24
CA THR A 49 7.53 22.54 5.08
C THR A 49 6.85 21.27 5.58
N TYR A 50 6.08 21.42 6.65
CA TYR A 50 5.22 20.36 7.19
C TYR A 50 4.36 19.68 6.11
N ASP A 51 3.66 20.48 5.31
CA ASP A 51 2.78 19.98 4.26
C ASP A 51 3.54 19.19 3.19
N GLN A 52 4.73 19.65 2.82
CA GLN A 52 5.55 18.98 1.82
C GLN A 52 6.02 17.60 2.28
N ILE A 53 6.33 17.45 3.57
CA ILE A 53 6.75 16.18 4.14
C ILE A 53 5.54 15.23 4.22
N ASN A 54 4.41 15.70 4.74
CA ASN A 54 3.20 14.89 4.85
C ASN A 54 2.60 14.51 3.49
N ALA A 55 2.73 15.35 2.47
CA ALA A 55 2.37 14.99 1.10
C ALA A 55 3.17 13.77 0.60
N VAL A 56 4.47 13.67 0.93
CA VAL A 56 5.27 12.49 0.59
C VAL A 56 4.81 11.26 1.37
N VAL A 57 4.47 11.39 2.65
CA VAL A 57 3.92 10.27 3.44
C VAL A 57 2.65 9.72 2.79
N GLN A 58 1.74 10.61 2.36
CA GLN A 58 0.52 10.22 1.69
C GLN A 58 0.78 9.50 0.36
N GLU A 59 1.70 10.01 -0.47
CA GLU A 59 2.07 9.33 -1.73
C GLU A 59 2.72 7.96 -1.46
N MET A 60 3.57 7.84 -0.44
CA MET A 60 4.13 6.54 -0.04
C MET A 60 3.03 5.56 0.41
N ASN A 61 2.07 6.01 1.23
CA ASN A 61 0.94 5.18 1.65
C ASN A 61 0.08 4.74 0.47
N LYS A 62 -0.14 5.61 -0.53
CA LYS A 62 -0.82 5.25 -1.78
C LYS A 62 -0.07 4.16 -2.54
N ALA A 63 1.25 4.26 -2.66
CA ALA A 63 2.07 3.24 -3.32
C ALA A 63 2.01 1.90 -2.59
N VAL A 64 2.09 1.91 -1.25
CA VAL A 64 1.98 0.72 -0.41
C VAL A 64 0.60 0.09 -0.57
N ALA A 65 -0.47 0.89 -0.45
CA ALA A 65 -1.84 0.42 -0.63
C ALA A 65 -2.05 -0.22 -2.01
N ALA A 66 -1.55 0.42 -3.09
CA ALA A 66 -1.66 -0.11 -4.44
C ALA A 66 -0.92 -1.45 -4.61
N LYS A 67 0.34 -1.52 -4.17
CA LYS A 67 1.16 -2.74 -4.21
C LYS A 67 0.50 -3.90 -3.47
N TYR A 68 0.16 -3.70 -2.20
CA TYR A 68 -0.36 -4.79 -1.37
C TYR A 68 -1.81 -5.15 -1.69
N LYS A 69 -2.59 -4.25 -2.30
CA LYS A 69 -3.89 -4.59 -2.89
C LYS A 69 -3.74 -5.60 -4.03
N ILE A 70 -2.73 -5.44 -4.89
CA ILE A 70 -2.40 -6.44 -5.92
C ILE A 70 -1.91 -7.73 -5.25
N MET A 71 -0.97 -7.65 -4.29
CA MET A 71 -0.45 -8.86 -3.61
C MET A 71 -1.51 -9.69 -2.88
N TYR A 72 -2.60 -9.05 -2.42
CA TYR A 72 -3.71 -9.73 -1.75
C TYR A 72 -4.83 -10.19 -2.69
N GLN A 73 -4.80 -9.80 -3.96
CA GLN A 73 -5.78 -10.26 -4.94
C GLN A 73 -5.59 -11.75 -5.20
N PRO A 74 -6.67 -12.56 -5.33
CA PRO A 74 -6.53 -13.95 -5.73
C PRO A 74 -5.95 -14.06 -7.14
N LEU A 75 -4.90 -14.87 -7.32
CA LEU A 75 -4.19 -15.06 -8.60
C LEU A 75 -5.12 -15.43 -9.77
N LYS A 76 -6.18 -16.21 -9.47
CA LYS A 76 -7.21 -16.61 -10.45
C LYS A 76 -8.03 -15.45 -11.04
N ASN A 77 -8.03 -14.30 -10.37
CA ASN A 77 -8.80 -13.12 -10.75
C ASN A 77 -7.89 -11.96 -11.20
N MET A 78 -6.57 -12.19 -11.36
CA MET A 78 -5.64 -11.14 -11.80
C MET A 78 -5.66 -10.99 -13.32
N SER A 79 -5.56 -9.75 -13.77
CA SER A 79 -5.24 -9.44 -15.16
C SER A 79 -3.77 -9.79 -15.46
N ILE A 80 -3.40 -9.92 -16.74
CA ILE A 80 -2.00 -10.17 -17.13
C ILE A 80 -1.06 -9.06 -16.61
N PRO A 81 -1.39 -7.76 -16.70
CA PRO A 81 -0.58 -6.70 -16.10
C PRO A 81 -0.40 -6.85 -14.58
N ASP A 82 -1.48 -7.15 -13.85
CA ASP A 82 -1.41 -7.34 -12.39
C ASP A 82 -0.57 -8.57 -12.02
N ARG A 83 -0.63 -9.63 -12.82
CA ARG A 83 0.19 -10.83 -12.65
C ARG A 83 1.68 -10.52 -12.82
N ASN A 84 2.04 -9.76 -13.86
CA ASN A 84 3.41 -9.33 -14.09
C ASN A 84 3.94 -8.45 -12.94
N LEU A 85 3.09 -7.59 -12.36
CA LEU A 85 3.45 -6.80 -11.18
C LEU A 85 3.59 -7.68 -9.94
N TYR A 86 2.68 -8.64 -9.74
CA TYR A 86 2.73 -9.59 -8.64
C TYR A 86 4.05 -10.37 -8.65
N ASP A 87 4.42 -10.94 -9.80
CA ASP A 87 5.65 -11.73 -9.94
C ASP A 87 6.89 -10.86 -9.61
N LYS A 88 6.93 -9.62 -10.11
CA LYS A 88 7.98 -8.65 -9.74
C LYS A 88 8.01 -8.33 -8.25
N PHE A 89 6.85 -8.16 -7.60
CA PHE A 89 6.81 -7.90 -6.16
C PHE A 89 7.35 -9.09 -5.37
N MET A 90 7.05 -10.31 -5.80
CA MET A 90 7.58 -11.52 -5.17
C MET A 90 9.09 -11.67 -5.35
N GLU A 91 9.64 -11.30 -6.51
CA GLU A 91 11.10 -11.26 -6.74
C GLU A 91 11.83 -10.24 -5.86
N GLN A 92 11.14 -9.16 -5.47
CA GLN A 92 11.68 -8.16 -4.56
C GLN A 92 11.70 -8.64 -3.10
N GLU A 93 10.96 -9.68 -2.72
CA GLU A 93 10.95 -10.16 -1.34
C GLU A 93 12.30 -10.77 -0.92
N THR A 94 12.62 -10.63 0.36
CA THR A 94 13.81 -11.22 0.98
C THR A 94 13.46 -11.72 2.38
N ASN A 95 14.35 -12.51 2.99
CA ASN A 95 14.20 -12.93 4.38
C ASN A 95 14.05 -11.74 5.34
N ALA A 96 14.65 -10.59 5.03
CA ALA A 96 14.59 -9.37 5.85
C ALA A 96 13.30 -8.56 5.67
N THR A 97 12.49 -8.83 4.64
CA THR A 97 11.21 -8.16 4.38
C THR A 97 9.99 -9.02 4.69
N ARG A 98 10.20 -10.27 5.11
CA ARG A 98 9.12 -11.19 5.44
C ARG A 98 8.17 -10.59 6.48
N GLY A 99 6.89 -10.46 6.11
CA GLY A 99 5.85 -9.90 6.98
C GLY A 99 5.90 -8.39 7.16
N LEU A 100 6.78 -7.68 6.45
CA LEU A 100 6.88 -6.23 6.46
C LEU A 100 6.20 -5.62 5.22
N PHE A 101 5.72 -4.39 5.37
CA PHE A 101 5.18 -3.61 4.26
C PHE A 101 6.28 -2.71 3.71
N PHE A 102 6.60 -2.83 2.43
CA PHE A 102 7.63 -2.00 1.80
C PHE A 102 7.33 -1.69 0.35
N ILE A 103 7.88 -0.57 -0.09
CA ILE A 103 7.90 -0.16 -1.49
C ILE A 103 9.33 0.05 -1.97
N VAL A 104 9.53 -0.02 -3.28
CA VAL A 104 10.78 0.34 -3.94
C VAL A 104 10.57 1.56 -4.83
N GLU A 105 11.66 2.11 -5.36
CA GLU A 105 11.57 3.29 -6.23
C GLU A 105 10.67 3.07 -7.46
N ALA A 106 10.67 1.85 -8.03
CA ALA A 106 9.80 1.51 -9.15
C ALA A 106 8.31 1.58 -8.77
N ASP A 107 7.95 1.21 -7.54
CA ASP A 107 6.56 1.27 -7.05
C ASP A 107 6.10 2.73 -6.91
N ILE A 108 6.99 3.61 -6.42
CA ILE A 108 6.73 5.05 -6.33
C ILE A 108 6.45 5.61 -7.73
N LYS A 109 7.30 5.29 -8.71
CA LYS A 109 7.13 5.74 -10.11
C LYS A 109 5.85 5.19 -10.76
N ALA A 110 5.44 3.98 -10.40
CA ALA A 110 4.28 3.32 -10.99
C ALA A 110 2.95 3.81 -10.41
N PHE A 111 2.89 4.10 -9.11
CA PHE A 111 1.63 4.35 -8.39
C PHE A 111 1.44 5.79 -7.90
N THR A 112 2.43 6.65 -8.07
CA THR A 112 2.42 8.02 -7.55
C THR A 112 2.97 9.01 -8.57
N GLN A 113 2.79 10.30 -8.31
CA GLN A 113 3.43 11.37 -9.10
C GLN A 113 4.79 11.80 -8.52
N LEU A 114 5.26 11.11 -7.47
CA LEU A 114 6.47 11.45 -6.75
C LEU A 114 7.71 11.03 -7.54
N LYS A 115 8.71 11.91 -7.59
CA LYS A 115 10.02 11.63 -8.18
C LYS A 115 11.01 11.31 -7.07
N ALA A 116 11.81 10.27 -7.26
CA ALA A 116 12.92 9.93 -6.37
C ALA A 116 14.13 10.85 -6.64
N ASP A 117 13.97 12.13 -6.35
CA ASP A 117 15.02 13.14 -6.53
C ASP A 117 15.73 13.47 -5.19
N LYS A 118 16.63 14.45 -5.22
CA LYS A 118 17.34 14.90 -4.01
C LYS A 118 16.38 15.34 -2.91
N ARG A 119 15.27 15.98 -3.26
CA ARG A 119 14.26 16.45 -2.31
C ARG A 119 13.56 15.28 -1.65
N PHE A 120 13.18 14.25 -2.41
CA PHE A 120 12.63 13.01 -1.87
C PHE A 120 13.60 12.36 -0.86
N HIS A 121 14.89 12.27 -1.18
CA HIS A 121 15.88 11.72 -0.25
C HIS A 121 16.08 12.57 1.00
N SER A 122 16.02 13.90 0.91
CA SER A 122 16.01 14.78 2.09
C SER A 122 14.79 14.51 2.98
N ILE A 123 13.61 14.35 2.38
CA ILE A 123 12.37 14.02 3.10
C ILE A 123 12.47 12.62 3.73
N LEU A 124 13.01 11.62 3.03
CA LEU A 124 13.24 10.29 3.59
C LEU A 124 14.13 10.32 4.84
N SER A 125 15.14 11.19 4.87
CA SER A 125 15.98 11.37 6.07
C SER A 125 15.15 11.83 7.28
N ILE A 126 14.21 12.76 7.07
CA ILE A 126 13.27 13.21 8.10
C ILE A 126 12.31 12.08 8.50
N LEU A 127 11.75 11.36 7.52
CA LEU A 127 10.84 10.24 7.78
C LEU A 127 11.50 9.11 8.57
N ARG A 128 12.80 8.87 8.35
CA ARG A 128 13.60 7.93 9.14
C ARG A 128 13.80 8.41 10.58
N HIS A 129 14.06 9.70 10.77
CA HIS A 129 14.17 10.31 12.09
C HIS A 129 12.86 10.22 12.88
N CYS A 130 11.73 10.49 12.22
CA CYS A 130 10.37 10.35 12.78
C CYS A 130 9.85 8.90 12.78
N GLN A 131 10.70 7.90 12.51
CA GLN A 131 10.35 6.48 12.56
C GLN A 131 9.15 6.09 11.69
N ARG A 132 8.92 6.76 10.56
CA ARG A 132 7.87 6.42 9.59
C ARG A 132 8.32 5.41 8.55
N VAL A 133 9.61 5.44 8.22
CA VAL A 133 10.20 4.59 7.18
C VAL A 133 11.57 4.12 7.64
N ARG A 134 11.95 2.91 7.23
CA ARG A 134 13.33 2.40 7.31
C ARG A 134 13.79 1.85 5.97
N GLU A 135 15.09 1.90 5.70
CA GLU A 135 15.68 1.34 4.49
C GLU A 135 16.27 -0.04 4.75
N ILE A 136 15.92 -1.01 3.90
CA ILE A 136 16.61 -2.29 3.81
C ILE A 136 17.28 -2.36 2.43
N ARG A 137 18.60 -2.50 2.41
CA ARG A 137 19.39 -2.59 1.18
C ARG A 137 19.84 -4.02 0.96
N GLY A 138 19.66 -4.54 -0.25
CA GLY A 138 20.07 -5.90 -0.61
C GLY A 138 19.78 -6.20 -2.08
N SER A 139 20.67 -6.97 -2.71
CA SER A 139 20.58 -7.35 -4.13
C SER A 139 20.50 -6.15 -5.08
N GLY A 140 21.23 -5.07 -4.79
CA GLY A 140 21.20 -3.84 -5.58
C GLY A 140 19.90 -3.03 -5.48
N LEU A 141 18.98 -3.41 -4.59
CA LEU A 141 17.67 -2.80 -4.44
C LEU A 141 17.49 -2.20 -3.04
N VAL A 142 16.97 -0.97 -2.99
CA VAL A 142 16.59 -0.29 -1.74
C VAL A 142 15.10 -0.48 -1.51
N ARG A 143 14.74 -1.00 -0.34
CA ARG A 143 13.36 -1.24 0.10
C ARG A 143 13.02 -0.27 1.21
N TYR A 144 12.03 0.58 0.98
CA TYR A 144 11.50 1.53 1.93
C TYR A 144 10.38 0.84 2.72
N VAL A 145 10.71 0.35 3.89
CA VAL A 145 9.78 -0.37 4.78
C VAL A 145 8.99 0.64 5.61
N ILE A 146 7.68 0.44 5.71
CA ILE A 146 6.76 1.22 6.51
C ILE A 146 6.81 0.78 7.97
N CYS A 147 7.15 1.72 8.84
CA CYS A 147 7.30 1.51 10.28
C CYS A 147 6.01 1.75 11.06
#